data_AF-A0A4R8B4S4-F1
#
_entry.id   AF-A0A4R8B4S4-F1
#
_cell.length_a   1.000
_cell.length_b   1.000
_cell.length_c   1.000
_cell.angle_alpha   90.00
_cell.angle_beta   90.00
_cell.angle_gamma   90.00
#
_symmetry.space_group_name_H-M   'P 1'
#
loop_
_entity.id
_entity.type
_entity.pdbx_description
1 polymer ?
#
loop_
_entity_poly.entity_id
_entity_poly.type
_entity_poly.pdbx_seq_one_letter_code
_entity_poly.pdbx_strand_id
1 'polypeptide(L)'
;MKYLILLIIQTYWNMIPKSKRKKCIFKTSCSNYVYQITKKEGFLKGLKAFNYRYKNCRGNFEIFENPISKKKQILLSSNQIIDSEEIAERFLF
;
A
#
# COMPACT_ATOMS: atom_id res chain seq x y z
N MET A 1 7.05 -10.70 -19.04
CA MET A 1 5.57 -10.60 -19.10
C MET A 1 5.00 -9.66 -18.03
N LYS A 2 5.27 -8.33 -18.08
CA LYS A 2 4.75 -7.37 -17.08
C LYS A 2 3.38 -6.76 -17.44
N TYR A 3 3.02 -6.82 -18.72
CA TYR A 3 1.84 -6.13 -19.26
C TYR A 3 0.50 -6.63 -18.69
N LEU A 4 0.39 -7.91 -18.31
CA LEU A 4 -0.86 -8.45 -17.76
C LEU A 4 -1.28 -7.72 -16.47
N ILE A 5 -0.36 -7.58 -15.50
CA ILE A 5 -0.63 -6.86 -14.25
C ILE A 5 -0.93 -5.37 -14.52
N LEU A 6 -0.17 -4.76 -15.42
CA LEU A 6 -0.37 -3.35 -15.78
C LEU A 6 -1.76 -3.12 -16.40
N LEU A 7 -2.18 -3.99 -17.31
CA LEU A 7 -3.46 -3.90 -18.01
C LEU A 7 -4.63 -4.10 -17.03
N ILE A 8 -4.53 -5.07 -16.11
CA ILE A 8 -5.54 -5.27 -15.06
C ILE A 8 -5.67 -4.01 -14.19
N ILE A 9 -4.55 -3.41 -13.77
CA ILE A 9 -4.56 -2.20 -12.93
C ILE A 9 -5.13 -0.99 -13.69
N GLN A 10 -4.75 -0.81 -14.96
CA GLN A 10 -5.26 0.26 -15.79
C GLN A 10 -6.77 0.12 -16.04
N THR A 11 -7.23 -1.10 -16.33
CA THR A 11 -8.66 -1.39 -16.49
C THR A 11 -9.43 -1.07 -15.21
N TYR A 12 -8.90 -1.50 -14.05
CA TYR A 12 -9.44 -1.13 -12.74
C TYR A 12 -9.52 0.40 -12.55
N TRP A 13 -8.51 1.15 -12.98
CA TRP A 13 -8.53 2.61 -12.87
C TRP A 13 -9.57 3.28 -13.76
N ASN A 14 -9.80 2.74 -14.95
CA ASN A 14 -10.82 3.23 -15.88
C ASN A 14 -12.24 2.89 -15.38
N MET A 15 -12.43 1.73 -14.76
CA MET A 15 -13.74 1.32 -14.23
C MET A 15 -14.11 2.00 -12.92
N ILE A 16 -13.14 2.23 -12.02
CA ILE A 16 -13.42 2.72 -10.66
C ILE A 16 -12.74 4.09 -10.45
N PRO A 17 -13.50 5.18 -10.34
CA PRO A 17 -12.94 6.52 -10.15
C PRO A 17 -12.21 6.63 -8.81
N LYS A 18 -11.18 7.49 -8.74
CA LYS A 18 -10.32 7.65 -7.55
C LYS A 18 -11.11 7.87 -6.26
N SER A 19 -12.21 8.62 -6.32
CA SER A 19 -13.09 8.93 -5.18
C SER A 19 -13.79 7.71 -4.57
N LYS A 20 -14.03 6.65 -5.35
CA LYS A 20 -14.70 5.41 -4.91
C LYS A 20 -13.72 4.31 -4.48
N ARG A 21 -12.40 4.55 -4.57
CA ARG A 21 -11.39 3.54 -4.22
C ARG A 21 -11.19 3.49 -2.71
N LYS A 22 -10.93 2.30 -2.17
CA LYS A 22 -10.64 2.12 -0.74
C LYS A 22 -9.39 2.92 -0.33
N LYS A 23 -9.46 3.62 0.81
CA LYS A 23 -8.35 4.39 1.36
C LYS A 23 -7.28 3.43 1.90
N CYS A 24 -6.04 3.54 1.39
CA CYS A 24 -4.92 2.66 1.78
C CYS A 24 -4.22 3.16 3.04
N ILE A 25 -3.61 2.27 3.83
CA ILE A 25 -2.87 2.66 5.05
C ILE A 25 -1.63 3.48 4.70
N PHE A 26 -0.98 3.15 3.59
CA PHE A 26 0.19 3.85 3.08
C PHE A 26 -0.16 5.09 2.26
N LYS A 27 0.80 6.02 2.11
CA LYS A 27 0.70 7.20 1.23
C LYS A 27 0.34 6.83 -0.21
N THR A 28 1.01 5.81 -0.74
CA THR A 28 0.74 5.29 -2.08
C THR A 28 -0.31 4.19 -2.04
N SER A 29 -1.34 4.32 -2.87
CA SER A 29 -2.40 3.29 -2.99
C SER A 29 -1.83 1.94 -3.43
N CYS A 30 -2.47 0.84 -3.01
CA CYS A 30 -2.04 -0.52 -3.33
C CYS A 30 -1.87 -0.72 -4.84
N SER A 31 -2.85 -0.26 -5.65
CA SER A 31 -2.78 -0.36 -7.10
C SER A 31 -1.63 0.45 -7.70
N ASN A 32 -1.35 1.67 -7.20
CA ASN A 32 -0.21 2.47 -7.70
C ASN A 32 1.12 1.81 -7.34
N TYR A 33 1.25 1.33 -6.11
CA TYR A 33 2.48 0.69 -5.64
C TYR A 33 2.80 -0.54 -6.51
N VAL A 34 1.83 -1.44 -6.68
CA VAL A 34 2.00 -2.64 -7.52
C VAL A 34 2.29 -2.25 -8.97
N TYR A 35 1.59 -1.26 -9.52
CA TYR A 35 1.85 -0.78 -10.89
C TYR A 35 3.30 -0.29 -11.06
N GLN A 36 3.79 0.55 -10.15
CA GLN A 36 5.14 1.11 -10.23
C GLN A 36 6.22 0.04 -10.10
N ILE A 37 6.09 -0.87 -9.13
CA ILE A 37 7.03 -1.99 -8.95
C ILE A 37 6.99 -2.90 -10.19
N THR A 38 5.80 -3.24 -10.69
CA THR A 38 5.67 -4.10 -11.88
C THR A 38 6.28 -3.44 -13.11
N LYS A 39 6.12 -2.11 -13.27
CA LYS A 39 6.68 -1.35 -14.39
C LYS A 39 8.21 -1.34 -14.36
N LYS A 40 8.81 -1.11 -13.18
CA LYS A 40 10.26 -0.98 -12.96
C LYS A 40 10.97 -2.33 -12.88
N GLU A 41 10.47 -3.26 -12.08
CA GLU A 41 11.15 -4.51 -11.72
C GLU A 41 10.54 -5.76 -12.36
N GLY A 42 9.42 -5.63 -13.06
CA GLY A 42 8.78 -6.72 -13.78
C GLY A 42 7.76 -7.52 -12.96
N PHE A 43 7.25 -8.59 -13.58
CA PHE A 43 6.05 -9.31 -13.13
C PHE A 43 6.20 -9.96 -11.75
N LEU A 44 7.29 -10.70 -11.51
CA LEU A 44 7.49 -11.44 -10.27
C LEU A 44 7.56 -10.50 -9.05
N LYS A 45 8.26 -9.38 -9.20
CA LYS A 45 8.35 -8.34 -8.18
C LYS A 45 7.00 -7.64 -7.99
N GLY A 46 6.26 -7.42 -9.07
CA GLY A 46 4.87 -6.96 -9.03
C GLY A 46 3.96 -7.88 -8.21
N LEU A 47 4.04 -9.19 -8.42
CA LEU A 47 3.23 -10.16 -7.67
C LEU A 47 3.61 -10.20 -6.18
N LYS A 48 4.91 -10.14 -5.87
CA LYS A 48 5.39 -10.02 -4.49
C LYS A 48 4.89 -8.73 -3.82
N ALA A 49 4.95 -7.60 -4.53
CA ALA A 49 4.42 -6.32 -4.08
C ALA A 49 2.90 -6.38 -3.83
N PHE A 50 2.15 -7.06 -4.70
CA PHE A 50 0.72 -7.27 -4.52
C PHE A 50 0.44 -8.10 -3.27
N ASN A 51 1.11 -9.24 -3.10
CA ASN A 51 0.93 -10.10 -1.92
C ASN A 51 1.25 -9.35 -0.62
N TYR A 52 2.34 -8.59 -0.60
CA TYR A 52 2.70 -7.75 0.55
C TYR A 52 1.57 -6.75 0.89
N ARG A 53 1.07 -6.01 -0.09
CA ARG A 53 -0.02 -5.03 0.12
C ARG A 53 -1.32 -5.70 0.53
N TYR A 54 -1.63 -6.86 -0.06
CA TYR A 54 -2.83 -7.62 0.27
C TYR A 54 -2.85 -8.04 1.73
N LYS A 55 -1.72 -8.51 2.27
CA LYS A 55 -1.61 -8.89 3.70
C LYS A 55 -1.72 -7.68 4.62
N ASN A 56 -1.04 -6.58 4.28
CA ASN A 56 -0.84 -5.45 5.18
C ASN A 56 -1.93 -4.36 5.13
N CYS A 57 -2.70 -4.23 4.04
CA CYS A 57 -3.71 -3.17 3.91
C CYS A 57 -5.14 -3.54 4.31
N ARG A 58 -5.39 -4.79 4.73
CA ARG A 58 -6.76 -5.34 4.84
C ARG A 58 -7.43 -5.22 6.22
N GLY A 59 -6.75 -4.68 7.22
CA GLY A 59 -7.27 -4.51 8.59
C GLY A 59 -6.28 -5.02 9.64
N ASN A 60 -6.66 -4.94 10.92
CA ASN A 60 -5.86 -5.41 12.06
C ASN A 60 -4.47 -4.76 12.14
N PHE A 61 -4.41 -3.46 11.87
CA PHE A 61 -3.23 -2.67 12.14
C PHE A 61 -3.50 -1.81 13.36
N GLU A 62 -2.47 -1.59 14.17
CA GLU A 62 -2.55 -0.77 15.36
C GLU A 62 -1.73 0.51 15.15
N ILE A 63 -2.32 1.64 15.49
CA ILE A 63 -1.64 2.93 15.47
C ILE A 63 -1.18 3.19 16.89
N PHE A 64 0.10 3.47 17.07
CA PHE A 64 0.65 3.79 18.38
C PHE A 64 1.68 4.91 18.25
N GLU A 65 1.95 5.59 19.36
CA GLU A 65 3.02 6.56 19.44
C GLU A 65 4.27 5.87 20.00
N ASN A 66 5.39 6.02 19.31
CA ASN A 66 6.65 5.48 19.79
C ASN A 66 7.06 6.23 21.08
N PRO A 67 7.32 5.52 22.20
CA PRO A 67 7.60 6.17 23.47
C PRO A 67 8.94 6.94 23.47
N ILE A 68 9.88 6.56 22.60
CA ILE A 68 11.22 7.15 22.48
C ILE A 68 11.19 8.31 21.48
N SER A 69 10.73 8.05 20.25
CA SER A 69 10.79 9.04 19.16
C SER A 69 9.60 10.00 19.11
N LYS A 70 8.53 9.73 19.86
CA LYS A 70 7.26 10.48 19.85
C LYS A 70 6.58 10.56 18.48
N LYS A 71 6.99 9.71 17.53
CA LYS A 71 6.37 9.61 16.21
C LYS A 71 5.21 8.63 16.24
N LYS A 72 4.13 8.94 15.53
CA LYS A 72 3.08 7.98 15.22
C LYS A 72 3.62 6.90 14.27
N GLN A 73 3.46 5.65 14.67
CA GLN A 73 3.83 4.45 13.92
C GLN A 73 2.60 3.56 13.75
N ILE A 74 2.67 2.65 12.78
CA ILE A 74 1.65 1.62 12.58
C ILE A 74 2.29 0.25 12.67
N LEU A 75 1.76 -0.59 13.56
CA LEU A 75 2.00 -2.02 13.58
C LEU A 75 1.06 -2.66 12.56
N LEU A 76 1.62 -3.17 11.46
CA LEU A 76 0.87 -3.89 10.44
C LEU A 76 0.51 -5.30 10.93
N SER A 77 -0.49 -5.91 10.29
CA SER A 77 -0.91 -7.30 10.53
C SER A 77 0.20 -8.34 10.29
N SER A 78 1.25 -7.98 9.55
CA SER A 78 2.44 -8.82 9.39
C SER A 78 3.47 -8.66 10.51
N ASN A 79 3.11 -7.99 11.61
CA ASN A 79 4.00 -7.58 12.70
C ASN A 79 5.15 -6.66 12.26
N GLN A 80 5.00 -5.97 11.13
CA GLN A 80 5.98 -4.98 10.68
C GLN A 80 5.55 -3.60 11.20
N ILE A 81 6.49 -2.88 11.80
CA ILE A 81 6.29 -1.48 12.18
C ILE A 81 6.68 -0.61 10.99
N ILE A 82 5.79 0.32 10.62
CA ILE A 82 6.05 1.35 9.60
C ILE A 82 5.96 2.74 10.22
N ASP A 83 6.82 3.64 9.74
CA ASP A 83 6.91 5.00 10.24
C ASP A 83 5.94 5.96 9.52
N SER A 84 5.77 7.14 10.14
CA SER A 84 4.95 8.24 9.65
C SER A 84 5.22 8.65 8.20
N GLU A 85 6.44 8.45 7.73
CA GLU A 85 6.90 8.77 6.39
C GLU A 85 6.26 7.86 5.33
N GLU A 86 5.83 6.66 5.70
CA GLU A 86 5.20 5.68 4.81
C GLU A 86 3.66 5.66 4.91
N ILE A 87 3.14 6.11 6.06
CA ILE A 87 1.73 6.09 6.42
C ILE A 87 0.97 7.25 5.74
N ALA A 88 -0.28 7.01 5.38
CA ALA A 88 -1.19 8.02 4.84
C ALA A 88 -1.44 9.14 5.85
N GLU A 89 -1.45 10.38 5.38
CA GLU A 89 -1.57 11.59 6.21
C GLU A 89 -2.75 11.60 7.18
N ARG A 90 -3.86 10.95 6.82
CA ARG A 90 -5.06 10.84 7.66
C ARG A 90 -4.85 10.13 9.01
N PHE A 91 -3.71 9.48 9.21
CA PHE A 91 -3.36 8.84 10.49
C PHE A 91 -2.34 9.66 11.29
N LEU A 92 -1.77 10.71 10.70
CA LEU A 92 -0.76 11.55 11.34
C LEU A 92 -1.37 12.62 12.24
N PHE A 93 -2.61 13.02 11.98
CA PHE A 93 -3.34 14.04 12.73
C PHE A 93 -4.42 13.39 13.58
#